data_AF-A0A328FAR2-F1
#
_entry.id   AF-A0A328FAR2-F1
#
_cell.length_a   1.000
_cell.length_b   1.000
_cell.length_c   1.000
_cell.angle_alpha   90.00
_cell.angle_beta   90.00
_cell.angle_gamma   90.00
#
_symmetry.space_group_name_H-M   'P 1'
#
loop_
_entity.id
_entity.type
_entity.pdbx_description
1 polymer ?
#
loop_
_entity_poly.entity_id
_entity_poly.type
_entity_poly.pdbx_seq_one_letter_code
_entity_poly.pdbx_strand_id
1 'polypeptide(L)'
;MNDFFFKNINIGGISHLFVCKGDSRIASREMLDDSFLFKRQLHANLYKVDDYILKVCYGQSIPKDIFRKYALKSQAERESKSAAILSELGLVTPKTYFSAFSLFPKMRKGVESMHEMDFLSGYDDLNPKFVHRPDCLGIIQCFGRDLAVMLNAMLYPKDLGLGNIMYHPVEGKLAWIDSDLRHFKDKETLSRSVMRKLNHRFLKHLNNCQSDIFWRSFCENSTLFAEKGELLSYREIDYKSNQ
;
A
#
# COMPACT_ATOMS: atom_id res chain seq x y z
N MET A 1 -15.93 -18.83 -5.22
CA MET A 1 -15.36 -19.65 -4.14
C MET A 1 -14.04 -19.01 -3.76
N ASN A 2 -13.83 -18.66 -2.48
CA ASN A 2 -12.52 -18.23 -2.00
C ASN A 2 -11.82 -19.48 -1.49
N ASP A 3 -11.02 -20.11 -2.36
CA ASP A 3 -10.29 -21.31 -1.97
C ASP A 3 -9.12 -20.90 -1.08
N PHE A 4 -9.33 -21.03 0.23
CA PHE A 4 -8.28 -20.88 1.22
C PHE A 4 -7.61 -22.25 1.42
N PHE A 5 -6.28 -22.28 1.36
CA PHE A 5 -5.49 -23.46 1.66
C PHE A 5 -4.39 -23.15 2.67
N PHE A 6 -3.85 -24.19 3.30
CA PHE A 6 -2.79 -24.07 4.29
C PHE A 6 -1.43 -24.38 3.66
N LYS A 7 -0.43 -23.53 3.91
CA LYS A 7 0.94 -23.70 3.41
C LYS A 7 1.94 -23.61 4.57
N ASN A 8 2.86 -24.56 4.66
CA ASN A 8 3.97 -24.49 5.62
C ASN A 8 5.18 -23.81 4.95
N ILE A 9 5.72 -22.76 5.57
CA ILE A 9 6.88 -22.02 5.05
C ILE A 9 7.90 -21.86 6.16
N ASN A 10 9.16 -22.10 5.82
CA ASN A 10 10.28 -21.94 6.74
C ASN A 10 10.99 -20.60 6.46
N ILE A 11 10.93 -19.67 7.42
CA ILE A 11 11.61 -18.37 7.32
C ILE A 11 12.62 -18.29 8.45
N GLY A 12 13.91 -18.16 8.11
CA GLY A 12 14.98 -18.07 9.11
C GLY A 12 15.08 -19.28 10.04
N GLY A 13 14.80 -20.49 9.52
CA GLY A 13 14.83 -21.74 10.29
C GLY A 13 13.57 -22.01 11.12
N ILE A 14 12.56 -21.12 11.08
CA ILE A 14 11.30 -21.28 11.80
C ILE A 14 10.18 -21.63 10.81
N SER A 15 9.56 -22.80 11.01
CA SER A 15 8.36 -23.22 10.28
C SER A 15 7.11 -22.47 10.76
N HIS A 16 6.42 -21.85 9.82
CA HIS A 16 5.16 -21.14 10.00
C HIS A 16 4.07 -21.81 9.16
N LEU A 17 2.88 -22.00 9.75
CA LEU A 17 1.70 -22.43 9.02
C LEU A 17 0.89 -21.22 8.60
N PHE A 18 0.70 -21.05 7.29
CA PHE A 18 0.00 -19.93 6.70
C PHE A 18 -1.35 -20.34 6.11
N VAL A 19 -2.36 -19.48 6.26
CA VAL A 19 -3.57 -19.51 5.43
C VAL A 19 -3.37 -18.60 4.24
N CYS A 20 -3.57 -19.14 3.05
CA CYS A 20 -3.24 -18.51 1.78
C CYS A 20 -4.49 -18.07 1.01
N LYS A 21 -4.43 -16.91 0.37
CA LYS A 21 -5.46 -16.41 -0.56
C LYS A 21 -4.83 -15.97 -1.88
N GLY A 22 -5.38 -16.47 -2.98
CA GLY A 22 -4.89 -16.25 -4.34
C GLY A 22 -3.99 -17.39 -4.83
N ASP A 23 -3.60 -17.32 -6.10
CA ASP A 23 -2.71 -18.29 -6.73
C ASP A 23 -1.30 -18.11 -6.17
N SER A 24 -0.90 -19.00 -5.26
CA SER A 24 0.47 -18.97 -4.76
C SER A 24 1.40 -19.57 -5.79
N ARG A 25 2.48 -18.86 -6.12
CA ARG A 25 3.69 -19.53 -6.58
C ARG A 25 4.26 -20.28 -5.38
N ILE A 26 4.70 -21.52 -5.59
CA ILE A 26 5.33 -22.28 -4.52
C ILE A 26 6.69 -21.66 -4.26
N ALA A 27 6.75 -20.62 -3.41
CA ALA A 27 8.01 -20.20 -2.80
C ALA A 27 8.50 -21.37 -1.93
N SER A 28 9.38 -22.20 -2.51
CA SER A 28 10.11 -23.22 -1.78
C SER A 28 11.19 -22.55 -0.94
N ARG A 29 11.77 -23.29 0.01
CA ARG A 29 12.91 -22.82 0.80
C ARG A 29 14.07 -22.35 -0.10
N GLU A 30 14.32 -23.08 -1.18
CA GLU A 30 15.37 -22.78 -2.15
C GLU A 30 15.15 -21.40 -2.80
N MET A 31 13.92 -21.07 -3.21
CA MET A 31 13.61 -19.74 -3.76
C MET A 31 13.78 -18.60 -2.74
N LEU A 32 13.55 -18.87 -1.45
CA LEU A 32 13.79 -17.89 -0.40
C LEU A 32 15.30 -17.73 -0.11
N ASP A 33 16.07 -18.81 -0.22
CA ASP A 33 17.52 -18.78 -0.06
C ASP A 33 18.20 -18.04 -1.23
N ASP A 34 17.63 -18.12 -2.44
CA ASP A 34 18.08 -17.36 -3.63
C ASP A 34 17.61 -15.89 -3.63
N SER A 35 16.72 -15.51 -2.71
CA SER A 35 16.23 -14.14 -2.61
C SER A 35 17.22 -13.22 -1.90
N PHE A 36 17.24 -11.94 -2.28
CA PHE A 36 18.03 -10.92 -1.58
C PHE A 36 17.14 -9.89 -0.88
N LEU A 37 17.60 -9.40 0.28
CA LEU A 37 16.89 -8.37 1.03
C LEU A 37 16.97 -7.04 0.29
N PHE A 38 15.85 -6.62 -0.30
CA PHE A 38 15.70 -5.37 -1.04
C PHE A 38 15.59 -4.16 -0.12
N LYS A 39 14.77 -4.24 0.94
CA LYS A 39 14.52 -3.11 1.85
C LYS A 39 14.07 -3.59 3.22
N ARG A 40 14.59 -2.94 4.27
CA ARG A 40 14.14 -3.14 5.66
C ARG A 40 13.22 -2.00 6.09
N GLN A 41 12.03 -2.35 6.55
CA GLN A 41 11.11 -1.47 7.26
C GLN A 41 11.06 -1.87 8.73
N LEU A 42 10.56 -0.98 9.59
CA LEU A 42 10.53 -1.20 11.04
C LEU A 42 9.81 -2.50 11.44
N HIS A 43 8.81 -2.91 10.64
CA HIS A 43 7.98 -4.10 10.88
C HIS A 43 7.80 -4.99 9.65
N ALA A 44 8.63 -4.82 8.63
CA ALA A 44 8.59 -5.66 7.44
C ALA A 44 9.97 -5.74 6.77
N ASN A 45 10.23 -6.86 6.10
CA ASN A 45 11.35 -7.03 5.20
C ASN A 45 10.80 -7.26 3.80
N LEU A 46 11.40 -6.62 2.80
CA LEU A 46 11.09 -6.84 1.39
C LEU A 46 12.24 -7.63 0.78
N TYR A 47 11.93 -8.81 0.26
CA TYR A 47 12.86 -9.67 -0.47
C TYR A 47 12.54 -9.56 -1.96
N LYS A 48 13.56 -9.42 -2.80
CA LYS A 48 13.39 -9.60 -4.25
C LYS A 48 13.69 -11.05 -4.60
N VAL A 49 12.74 -11.67 -5.29
CA VAL A 49 12.85 -13.05 -5.81
C VAL A 49 12.52 -12.96 -7.29
N ASP A 50 13.49 -13.18 -8.15
CA ASP A 50 13.36 -12.99 -9.60
C ASP A 50 12.71 -11.63 -9.96
N ASP A 51 11.52 -11.65 -10.55
CA ASP A 51 10.74 -10.49 -11.01
C ASP A 51 9.66 -10.01 -10.03
N TYR A 52 9.65 -10.52 -8.80
CA TYR A 52 8.65 -10.14 -7.79
C TYR A 52 9.28 -9.76 -6.45
N ILE A 53 8.48 -9.08 -5.62
CA ILE A 53 8.80 -8.75 -4.24
C ILE A 53 7.96 -9.61 -3.31
N LEU A 54 8.63 -10.32 -2.40
CA LEU A 54 8.01 -10.92 -1.23
C LEU A 54 8.18 -9.98 -0.04
N LYS A 55 7.08 -9.42 0.46
CA LYS A 55 7.08 -8.66 1.72
C LYS A 55 6.73 -9.60 2.86
N VAL A 56 7.61 -9.69 3.85
CA VAL A 56 7.40 -10.42 5.09
C VAL A 56 7.13 -9.42 6.21
N CYS A 57 5.93 -9.44 6.76
CA CYS A 57 5.49 -8.54 7.82
C CYS A 57 5.62 -9.23 9.19
N TYR A 58 6.22 -8.55 10.16
CA TYR A 58 6.49 -9.08 11.49
C TYR A 58 5.58 -8.45 12.54
N GLY A 59 5.09 -9.29 13.47
CA GLY A 59 4.21 -8.82 14.53
C GLY A 59 4.91 -7.93 15.55
N GLN A 60 4.27 -6.84 15.97
CA GLN A 60 4.79 -5.95 17.03
C GLN A 60 4.57 -6.50 18.45
N SER A 61 3.56 -7.34 18.64
CA SER A 61 3.18 -7.94 19.93
C SER A 61 2.42 -9.26 19.71
N ILE A 62 2.43 -10.14 20.72
CA ILE A 62 1.60 -11.35 20.73
C ILE A 62 0.17 -10.91 21.10
N PRO A 63 -0.82 -11.04 20.20
CA PRO A 63 -2.21 -10.71 20.53
C PRO A 63 -2.76 -11.65 21.61
N LYS A 64 -3.65 -11.15 22.47
CA LYS A 64 -4.39 -12.02 23.42
C LYS A 64 -5.30 -13.03 22.70
N ASP A 65 -5.75 -12.68 21.49
CA ASP A 65 -6.55 -13.53 20.61
C ASP A 65 -5.83 -13.66 19.26
N ILE A 66 -5.11 -14.78 19.10
CA ILE A 66 -4.23 -15.07 17.96
C ILE A 66 -5.06 -15.46 16.74
N PHE A 67 -6.35 -15.73 16.83
CA PHE A 67 -7.15 -16.11 15.65
C PHE A 67 -7.96 -14.93 15.13
N ARG A 68 -8.55 -14.12 16.01
CA ARG A 68 -9.42 -13.01 15.61
C ARG A 68 -8.69 -11.87 14.88
N LYS A 69 -7.43 -11.60 15.22
CA LYS A 69 -6.61 -10.60 14.49
C LYS A 69 -6.38 -11.01 13.03
N TYR A 70 -6.25 -12.31 12.78
CA TYR A 70 -5.81 -12.85 11.50
C TYR A 70 -6.97 -13.32 10.62
N ALA A 71 -8.03 -13.87 11.23
CA ALA A 71 -9.27 -14.25 10.55
C ALA A 71 -10.05 -13.05 9.99
N LEU A 72 -9.85 -11.85 10.56
CA LEU A 72 -10.61 -10.67 10.16
C LEU A 72 -9.85 -9.77 9.19
N LYS A 73 -8.58 -9.37 9.45
CA LYS A 73 -7.81 -8.44 8.59
C LYS A 73 -6.29 -8.49 8.84
N SER A 74 -5.57 -9.51 8.34
CA SER A 74 -4.08 -9.50 8.38
C SER A 74 -3.49 -8.30 7.62
N GLN A 75 -2.26 -7.87 7.94
CA GLN A 75 -1.64 -6.74 7.25
C GLN A 75 -1.48 -7.00 5.74
N ALA A 76 -0.98 -8.18 5.37
CA ALA A 76 -0.85 -8.58 3.97
C ALA A 76 -2.18 -8.51 3.21
N GLU A 77 -3.28 -8.97 3.81
CA GLU A 77 -4.60 -8.94 3.18
C GLU A 77 -5.16 -7.52 3.04
N ARG A 78 -4.97 -6.66 4.06
CA ARG A 78 -5.42 -5.25 3.96
C ARG A 78 -4.66 -4.49 2.89
N GLU A 79 -3.36 -4.69 2.79
CA GLU A 79 -2.54 -4.05 1.77
C GLU A 79 -2.88 -4.60 0.37
N SER A 80 -3.11 -5.91 0.24
CA SER A 80 -3.56 -6.52 -1.02
C SER A 80 -4.91 -5.96 -1.49
N LYS A 81 -5.88 -5.84 -0.59
CA LYS A 81 -7.18 -5.20 -0.89
C LYS A 81 -7.00 -3.73 -1.27
N SER A 82 -6.11 -3.03 -0.58
CA SER A 82 -5.86 -1.62 -0.87
C SER A 82 -5.20 -1.44 -2.24
N ALA A 83 -4.26 -2.30 -2.62
CA ALA A 83 -3.67 -2.31 -3.95
C ALA A 83 -4.72 -2.60 -5.04
N ALA A 84 -5.62 -3.57 -4.82
CA ALA A 84 -6.72 -3.82 -5.77
C ALA A 84 -7.61 -2.57 -5.97
N ILE A 85 -8.01 -1.91 -4.88
CA ILE A 85 -8.81 -0.67 -4.93
C ILE A 85 -8.06 0.44 -5.66
N LEU A 86 -6.77 0.65 -5.37
CA LEU A 86 -5.96 1.67 -6.04
C LEU A 86 -5.85 1.40 -7.55
N SER A 87 -5.68 0.14 -7.94
CA SER A 87 -5.66 -0.26 -9.35
C SER A 87 -7.00 -0.01 -10.04
N GLU A 88 -8.13 -0.26 -9.37
CA GLU A 88 -9.47 0.03 -9.89
C GLU A 88 -9.69 1.55 -10.06
N LEU A 89 -9.08 2.37 -9.21
CA LEU A 89 -9.06 3.84 -9.34
C LEU A 89 -8.11 4.35 -10.44
N GLY A 90 -7.46 3.45 -11.20
CA GLY A 90 -6.52 3.81 -12.25
C GLY A 90 -5.17 4.31 -11.74
N LEU A 91 -4.86 4.10 -10.45
CA LEU A 91 -3.58 4.46 -9.85
C LEU A 91 -2.58 3.30 -9.97
N VAL A 92 -1.30 3.62 -10.12
CA VAL A 92 -0.26 2.59 -10.21
C VAL A 92 0.04 2.04 -8.82
N THR A 93 0.02 0.72 -8.70
CA THR A 93 0.32 -0.04 -7.49
C THR A 93 0.77 -1.43 -7.92
N PRO A 94 1.68 -2.11 -7.18
CA PRO A 94 2.15 -3.42 -7.59
C PRO A 94 1.00 -4.44 -7.51
N LYS A 95 0.80 -5.23 -8.56
CA LYS A 95 -0.20 -6.29 -8.55
C LYS A 95 0.16 -7.30 -7.47
N THR A 96 -0.81 -7.61 -6.60
CA THR A 96 -0.63 -8.68 -5.61
C THR A 96 -0.99 -10.02 -6.23
N TYR A 97 -0.06 -10.97 -6.20
CA TYR A 97 -0.31 -12.34 -6.64
C TYR A 97 -0.89 -13.18 -5.52
N PHE A 98 -0.37 -12.97 -4.32
CA PHE A 98 -0.60 -13.86 -3.21
C PHE A 98 -0.52 -13.11 -1.90
N SER A 99 -1.37 -13.48 -0.94
CA SER A 99 -1.28 -13.01 0.43
C SER A 99 -1.52 -14.16 1.40
N ALA A 100 -0.86 -14.11 2.55
CA ALA A 100 -1.06 -15.10 3.59
C ALA A 100 -0.79 -14.56 4.99
N PHE A 101 -1.34 -15.25 5.98
CA PHE A 101 -1.12 -14.94 7.37
C PHE A 101 -0.79 -16.17 8.22
N SER A 102 0.04 -15.99 9.24
CA SER A 102 0.55 -17.06 10.08
C SER A 102 -0.43 -17.41 11.20
N LEU A 103 -0.78 -18.70 11.32
CA LEU A 103 -1.61 -19.22 12.41
C LEU A 103 -0.82 -19.47 13.70
N PHE A 104 0.48 -19.74 13.56
CA PHE A 104 1.37 -20.08 14.68
C PHE A 104 2.61 -19.18 14.66
N PRO A 105 2.49 -17.92 15.11
CA PRO A 105 3.65 -17.09 15.37
C PRO A 105 4.38 -17.66 16.59
N LYS A 106 5.34 -18.57 16.38
CA LYS A 106 6.08 -19.26 17.47
C LYS A 106 6.90 -18.31 18.37
N MET A 107 6.97 -17.01 18.08
CA MET A 107 7.81 -16.04 18.81
C MET A 107 7.21 -14.62 18.88
N ARG A 108 7.64 -13.86 19.91
CA ARG A 108 7.53 -12.39 19.96
C ARG A 108 8.35 -11.83 18.79
N LYS A 109 7.73 -11.04 17.91
CA LYS A 109 8.27 -10.62 16.58
C LYS A 109 8.33 -11.74 15.51
N GLY A 110 7.56 -12.81 15.68
CA GLY A 110 7.37 -13.80 14.61
C GLY A 110 6.70 -13.20 13.37
N VAL A 111 6.82 -13.90 12.24
CA VAL A 111 6.15 -13.52 11.00
C VAL A 111 4.64 -13.50 11.22
N GLU A 112 4.02 -12.34 11.00
CA GLU A 112 2.59 -12.11 11.11
C GLU A 112 1.89 -12.51 9.81
N SER A 113 2.39 -11.99 8.69
CA SER A 113 1.80 -12.18 7.37
C SER A 113 2.84 -11.93 6.29
N MET A 114 2.54 -12.35 5.07
CA MET A 114 3.37 -12.10 3.91
C MET A 114 2.48 -11.84 2.69
N HIS A 115 2.98 -11.07 1.73
CA HIS A 115 2.39 -11.03 0.41
C HIS A 115 3.46 -11.00 -0.68
N GLU A 116 3.07 -11.44 -1.87
CA GLU A 116 3.88 -11.47 -3.07
C GLU A 116 3.28 -10.48 -4.08
N MET A 117 4.11 -9.60 -4.62
CA MET A 117 3.67 -8.53 -5.50
C MET A 117 4.70 -8.21 -6.58
N ASP A 118 4.28 -7.48 -7.61
CA ASP A 118 5.17 -7.03 -8.68
C ASP A 118 6.41 -6.28 -8.17
N PHE A 119 7.54 -6.53 -8.82
CA PHE A 119 8.67 -5.62 -8.77
C PHE A 119 8.48 -4.51 -9.82
N LEU A 120 8.25 -3.28 -9.36
CA LEU A 120 8.08 -2.12 -10.23
C LEU A 120 9.44 -1.59 -10.74
N SER A 121 9.95 -2.20 -11.82
CA SER A 121 11.18 -1.78 -12.48
C SER A 121 11.08 -0.32 -12.97
N GLY A 122 12.17 0.46 -12.84
CA GLY A 122 12.23 1.85 -13.28
C GLY A 122 11.59 2.87 -12.33
N TYR A 123 11.01 2.44 -11.21
CA TYR A 123 10.48 3.31 -10.18
C TYR A 123 11.53 3.57 -9.08
N ASP A 124 11.71 4.84 -8.73
CA ASP A 124 12.59 5.29 -7.64
C ASP A 124 11.80 5.53 -6.35
N ASP A 125 12.34 5.13 -5.20
CA ASP A 125 11.80 5.49 -3.89
C ASP A 125 11.72 7.02 -3.72
N LEU A 126 10.53 7.52 -3.42
CA LEU A 126 10.35 8.93 -3.09
C LEU A 126 10.80 9.19 -1.65
N ASN A 127 11.62 10.21 -1.46
CA ASN A 127 12.08 10.65 -0.15
C ASN A 127 12.15 12.18 -0.13
N PRO A 128 12.27 12.83 1.04
CA PRO A 128 12.22 14.30 1.12
C PRO A 128 13.19 15.06 0.21
N LYS A 129 14.29 14.45 -0.25
CA LYS A 129 15.23 15.07 -1.21
C LYS A 129 14.65 15.23 -2.62
N PHE A 130 13.46 14.70 -2.89
CA PHE A 130 12.81 14.83 -4.20
C PHE A 130 12.64 16.29 -4.64
N VAL A 131 12.55 17.22 -3.69
CA VAL A 131 12.44 18.67 -3.93
C VAL A 131 13.64 19.26 -4.68
N HIS A 132 14.77 18.55 -4.70
CA HIS A 132 15.98 18.92 -5.42
C HIS A 132 16.16 18.15 -6.74
N ARG A 133 15.26 17.21 -7.06
CA ARG A 133 15.33 16.48 -8.33
C ARG A 133 14.88 17.39 -9.48
N PRO A 134 15.42 17.20 -10.70
CA PRO A 134 14.96 17.94 -11.88
C PRO A 134 13.47 17.74 -12.20
N ASP A 135 12.92 16.57 -11.84
CA ASP A 135 11.54 16.16 -12.07
C ASP A 135 10.58 16.55 -10.93
N CYS A 136 11.00 17.38 -9.98
CA CYS A 136 10.23 17.67 -8.77
C CYS A 136 8.83 18.21 -9.04
N LEU A 137 8.65 19.07 -10.05
CA LEU A 137 7.35 19.63 -10.39
C LEU A 137 6.39 18.56 -10.93
N GLY A 138 6.89 17.64 -11.75
CA GLY A 138 6.11 16.51 -12.25
C GLY A 138 5.68 15.58 -11.13
N ILE A 139 6.58 15.31 -10.16
CA ILE A 139 6.25 14.55 -8.94
C ILE A 139 5.11 15.23 -8.16
N ILE A 140 5.22 16.54 -7.93
CA ILE A 140 4.24 17.31 -7.17
C ILE A 140 2.87 17.29 -7.85
N GLN A 141 2.83 17.45 -9.18
CA GLN A 141 1.59 17.36 -9.95
C GLN A 141 0.98 15.96 -9.88
N CYS A 142 1.77 14.91 -10.07
CA CYS A 142 1.27 13.54 -9.96
C CYS A 142 0.70 13.26 -8.56
N PHE A 143 1.35 13.76 -7.50
CA PHE A 143 0.89 13.58 -6.13
C PHE A 143 -0.45 14.29 -5.91
N GLY A 144 -0.60 15.53 -6.40
CA GLY A 144 -1.85 16.29 -6.34
C GLY A 144 -3.00 15.56 -7.03
N ARG A 145 -2.77 15.09 -8.26
CA ARG A 145 -3.74 14.28 -9.03
C ARG A 145 -4.15 13.01 -8.29
N ASP A 146 -3.19 12.18 -7.89
CA ASP A 146 -3.48 10.87 -7.30
C ASP A 146 -4.20 11.01 -5.96
N LEU A 147 -3.82 12.01 -5.16
CA LEU A 147 -4.52 12.30 -3.91
C LEU A 147 -5.96 12.74 -4.18
N ALA A 148 -6.21 13.59 -5.19
CA ALA A 148 -7.57 13.98 -5.57
C ALA A 148 -8.42 12.76 -5.95
N VAL A 149 -7.88 11.83 -6.74
CA VAL A 149 -8.54 10.56 -7.09
C VAL A 149 -8.95 9.78 -5.84
N MET A 150 -8.02 9.55 -4.90
CA MET A 150 -8.33 8.81 -3.68
C MET A 150 -9.38 9.49 -2.82
N LEU A 151 -9.26 10.80 -2.61
CA LEU A 151 -10.18 11.54 -1.74
C LEU A 151 -11.59 11.61 -2.33
N ASN A 152 -11.73 11.72 -3.65
CA ASN A 152 -13.02 11.65 -4.32
C ASN A 152 -13.68 10.28 -4.19
N ALA A 153 -12.89 9.20 -4.13
CA ALA A 153 -13.37 7.84 -3.84
C ALA A 153 -13.65 7.58 -2.35
N MET A 154 -13.65 8.63 -1.53
CA MET A 154 -13.85 8.55 -0.08
C MET A 154 -12.77 7.74 0.67
N LEU A 155 -11.55 7.72 0.13
CA LEU A 155 -10.41 6.94 0.60
C LEU A 155 -9.21 7.83 0.94
N TYR A 156 -8.35 7.38 1.86
CA TYR A 156 -7.04 8.01 2.08
C TYR A 156 -6.00 7.00 2.56
N PRO A 157 -4.70 7.22 2.26
CA PRO A 157 -3.62 6.41 2.80
C PRO A 157 -3.51 6.56 4.32
N LYS A 158 -3.50 5.43 5.04
CA LYS A 158 -3.28 5.41 6.49
C LYS A 158 -1.94 6.04 6.85
N ASP A 159 -0.92 5.83 6.02
CA ASP A 159 0.36 6.52 6.09
C ASP A 159 0.66 7.24 4.77
N LEU A 160 0.89 8.55 4.84
CA LEU A 160 1.25 9.42 3.73
C LEU A 160 2.77 9.65 3.67
N GLY A 161 3.55 8.75 4.23
CA GLY A 161 5.01 8.82 4.19
C GLY A 161 5.52 8.71 2.75
N LEU A 162 6.46 9.58 2.37
CA LEU A 162 7.04 9.57 1.02
C LEU A 162 7.70 8.24 0.67
N GLY A 163 8.24 7.52 1.66
CA GLY A 163 8.82 6.18 1.46
C GLY A 163 7.84 5.08 1.04
N ASN A 164 6.54 5.39 0.98
CA ASN A 164 5.47 4.52 0.48
C ASN A 164 5.04 4.88 -0.95
N ILE A 165 5.78 5.78 -1.60
CA ILE A 165 5.49 6.26 -2.95
C ILE A 165 6.78 6.12 -3.74
N MET A 166 6.65 5.66 -4.97
CA MET A 166 7.74 5.60 -5.92
C MET A 166 7.41 6.43 -7.15
N TYR A 167 8.43 6.89 -7.87
CA TYR A 167 8.25 7.71 -9.07
C TYR A 167 8.99 7.12 -10.26
N HIS A 168 8.32 7.05 -11.42
CA HIS A 168 8.93 6.66 -12.67
C HIS A 168 9.21 7.91 -13.52
N PRO A 169 10.48 8.34 -13.68
CA PRO A 169 10.82 9.60 -14.35
C PRO A 169 10.45 9.64 -15.83
N VAL A 170 10.57 8.51 -16.54
CA VAL A 170 10.22 8.44 -17.97
C VAL A 170 8.70 8.47 -18.19
N GLU A 171 7.94 7.69 -17.43
CA GLU A 171 6.47 7.65 -17.57
C GLU A 171 5.76 8.84 -16.92
N GLY A 172 6.41 9.56 -16.02
CA GLY A 172 5.78 10.63 -15.25
C GLY A 172 4.62 10.12 -14.39
N LYS A 173 4.82 9.00 -13.69
CA LYS A 173 3.80 8.37 -12.83
C LYS A 173 4.31 8.09 -11.44
N LEU A 174 3.40 8.15 -10.47
CA LEU A 174 3.64 7.66 -9.11
C LEU A 174 3.09 6.25 -8.97
N ALA A 175 3.82 5.40 -8.27
CA ALA A 175 3.34 4.13 -7.77
C ALA A 175 3.16 4.19 -6.25
N TRP A 176 2.01 3.73 -5.79
CA TRP A 176 1.64 3.68 -4.38
C TRP A 176 1.89 2.26 -3.85
N ILE A 177 2.85 2.15 -2.93
CA ILE A 177 3.24 0.91 -2.26
C ILE A 177 2.89 1.01 -0.77
N ASP A 178 2.81 -0.13 -0.05
CA ASP A 178 2.58 -0.13 1.40
C ASP A 178 1.38 0.74 1.84
N SER A 179 0.35 0.77 1.00
CA SER A 179 -0.72 1.76 1.06
C SER A 179 -1.97 1.16 1.69
N ASP A 180 -1.90 0.90 3.01
CA ASP A 180 -3.10 0.56 3.82
C ASP A 180 -4.12 1.71 3.66
N LEU A 181 -5.24 1.48 2.97
CA LEU A 181 -6.26 2.50 2.77
C LEU A 181 -7.28 2.56 3.91
N ARG A 182 -7.84 3.74 4.13
CA ARG A 182 -8.94 3.97 5.07
C ARG A 182 -10.07 4.73 4.41
N HIS A 183 -11.29 4.31 4.71
CA HIS A 183 -12.48 5.10 4.42
C HIS A 183 -12.69 6.16 5.49
N PHE A 184 -13.30 7.26 5.09
CA PHE A 184 -13.89 8.21 6.02
C PHE A 184 -15.42 8.11 6.01
N LYS A 185 -16.03 8.42 7.16
CA LYS A 185 -17.49 8.39 7.34
C LYS A 185 -18.16 9.64 6.77
N ASP A 186 -17.46 10.76 6.82
CA ASP A 186 -17.93 12.08 6.42
C ASP A 186 -16.77 12.97 5.94
N LYS A 187 -17.10 13.99 5.15
CA LYS A 187 -16.13 14.93 4.56
C LYS A 187 -15.43 15.81 5.61
N GLU A 188 -15.99 15.92 6.82
CA GLU A 188 -15.42 16.76 7.87
C GLU A 188 -14.22 16.08 8.55
N THR A 189 -14.33 14.77 8.78
CA THR A 189 -13.26 13.91 9.28
C THR A 189 -12.09 13.84 8.29
N LEU A 190 -12.39 13.87 6.98
CA LEU A 190 -11.41 13.94 5.90
C LEU A 190 -10.51 15.18 6.07
N SER A 191 -11.12 16.37 6.14
CA SER A 191 -10.41 17.66 6.20
C SER A 191 -9.38 17.68 7.32
N ARG A 192 -9.75 17.40 8.57
CA ARG A 192 -8.82 17.59 9.71
C ARG A 192 -7.70 16.55 9.75
N SER A 193 -8.02 15.29 9.44
CA SER A 193 -7.04 14.20 9.60
C SER A 193 -6.09 14.09 8.42
N VAL A 194 -6.60 14.21 7.19
CA VAL A 194 -5.78 14.10 5.98
C VAL A 194 -4.92 15.35 5.82
N MET A 195 -5.48 16.55 5.97
CA MET A 195 -4.72 17.80 5.81
C MET A 195 -3.58 17.91 6.82
N ARG A 196 -3.81 17.50 8.07
CA ARG A 196 -2.75 17.47 9.08
C ARG A 196 -1.60 16.56 8.66
N LYS A 197 -1.90 15.35 8.18
CA LYS A 197 -0.87 14.41 7.70
C LYS A 197 -0.17 14.93 6.45
N LEU A 198 -0.93 15.45 5.48
CA LEU A 198 -0.43 16.03 4.25
C LEU A 198 0.56 17.17 4.55
N ASN A 199 0.20 18.07 5.47
CA ASN A 199 1.07 19.14 5.95
C ASN A 199 2.38 18.57 6.54
N HIS A 200 2.29 17.61 7.47
CA HIS A 200 3.46 17.08 8.16
C HIS A 200 4.33 16.11 7.34
N ARG A 201 3.82 15.51 6.27
CA ARG A 201 4.50 14.45 5.53
C ARG A 201 4.92 14.87 4.12
N PHE A 202 4.25 15.86 3.53
CA PHE A 202 4.52 16.31 2.16
C PHE A 202 4.72 17.82 2.08
N LEU A 203 3.71 18.62 2.41
CA LEU A 203 3.73 20.07 2.13
C LEU A 203 4.83 20.82 2.90
N LYS A 204 5.22 20.38 4.10
CA LYS A 204 6.36 20.98 4.82
C LYS A 204 7.69 20.94 4.07
N HIS A 205 7.81 20.09 3.05
CA HIS A 205 9.01 19.96 2.24
C HIS A 205 9.01 20.91 1.04
N LEU A 206 7.85 21.49 0.71
CA LEU A 206 7.68 22.34 -0.44
C LEU A 206 7.89 23.81 -0.08
N ASN A 207 8.43 24.59 -1.00
CA ASN A 207 8.33 26.05 -0.93
C ASN A 207 6.94 26.54 -1.37
N ASN A 208 6.68 27.85 -1.31
CA ASN A 208 5.38 28.41 -1.66
C ASN A 208 4.97 28.12 -3.11
N CYS A 209 5.87 28.33 -4.07
CA CYS A 209 5.58 28.09 -5.49
C CYS A 209 5.28 26.60 -5.77
N GLN A 210 6.05 25.69 -5.16
CA GLN A 210 5.83 24.25 -5.24
C GLN A 210 4.49 23.84 -4.60
N SER A 211 4.14 24.45 -3.48
CA SER A 211 2.85 24.22 -2.81
C SER A 211 1.68 24.71 -3.65
N ASP A 212 1.82 25.85 -4.34
CA ASP A 212 0.79 26.36 -5.25
C ASP A 212 0.57 25.40 -6.43
N ILE A 213 1.64 24.82 -6.99
CA ILE A 213 1.55 23.83 -8.06
C ILE A 213 0.82 22.57 -7.59
N PHE A 214 1.13 22.10 -6.37
CA PHE A 214 0.40 21.00 -5.74
C PHE A 214 -1.10 21.31 -5.67
N TRP A 215 -1.46 22.48 -5.11
CA TRP A 215 -2.86 22.84 -4.91
C TRP A 215 -3.62 23.02 -6.22
N ARG A 216 -2.99 23.62 -7.24
CA ARG A 216 -3.60 23.71 -8.58
C ARG A 216 -3.89 22.33 -9.14
N SER A 217 -2.91 21.44 -9.14
CA SER A 217 -3.10 20.08 -9.64
C SER A 217 -4.17 19.32 -8.85
N PHE A 218 -4.15 19.42 -7.52
CA PHE A 218 -5.18 18.80 -6.67
C PHE A 218 -6.58 19.35 -6.97
N CYS A 219 -6.74 20.67 -7.06
CA CYS A 219 -8.03 21.32 -7.32
C CYS A 219 -8.54 21.02 -8.73
N GLU A 220 -7.71 21.14 -9.77
CA GLU A 220 -8.08 20.83 -11.16
C GLU A 220 -8.63 19.40 -11.28
N ASN A 221 -7.93 18.44 -10.69
CA ASN A 221 -8.37 17.04 -10.70
C ASN A 221 -9.57 16.82 -9.79
N SER A 222 -9.68 17.52 -8.66
CA SER A 222 -10.86 17.41 -7.79
C SER A 222 -12.14 17.90 -8.48
N THR A 223 -12.04 19.01 -9.22
CA THR A 223 -13.16 19.61 -9.97
C THR A 223 -13.57 18.76 -11.16
N LEU A 224 -12.62 18.17 -11.88
CA LEU A 224 -12.90 17.32 -13.05
C LEU A 224 -13.69 16.04 -12.69
N PHE A 225 -13.52 15.53 -11.46
CA PHE A 225 -14.34 14.45 -10.91
C PHE A 225 -15.71 14.92 -10.40
N ALA A 226 -15.83 16.18 -9.95
CA ALA A 226 -17.11 16.75 -9.54
C ALA A 226 -18.02 17.13 -10.73
N GLU A 227 -17.42 17.62 -11.83
CA GLU A 227 -18.15 18.05 -13.04
C GLU A 227 -18.63 16.88 -13.90
N LYS A 228 -17.95 15.72 -13.86
CA LYS A 228 -18.41 14.52 -14.57
C LYS A 228 -19.68 13.89 -13.98
N GLY A 229 -20.24 14.40 -12.89
CA GLY A 229 -21.38 13.77 -12.18
C GLY A 229 -21.04 12.41 -11.56
N GLU A 230 -19.86 11.87 -11.86
CA GLU A 230 -19.19 10.73 -11.25
C GLU A 230 -18.45 11.17 -9.98
N LEU A 231 -19.15 11.82 -9.04
CA LEU A 231 -19.02 11.30 -7.69
C LEU A 231 -19.61 9.90 -7.82
N LEU A 232 -18.77 8.92 -8.14
CA LEU A 232 -19.15 7.51 -8.19
C LEU A 232 -20.02 7.31 -6.96
N SER A 233 -21.32 7.20 -7.19
CA SER A 233 -22.25 6.82 -6.16
C SER A 233 -21.90 5.36 -5.93
N TYR A 234 -20.86 5.10 -5.15
CA TYR A 234 -20.51 3.79 -4.62
C TYR A 234 -21.54 3.36 -3.56
N ARG A 235 -22.81 3.70 -3.79
CA ARG A 235 -23.92 2.89 -3.32
C ARG A 235 -23.78 1.58 -4.08
N GLU A 236 -23.51 0.51 -3.34
CA GLU A 236 -23.38 -0.88 -3.78
C GLU A 236 -21.97 -1.46 -4.01
N ILE A 237 -20.93 -0.97 -3.33
CA ILE A 237 -19.94 -1.95 -2.81
C ILE A 237 -20.52 -2.48 -1.51
N ASP A 238 -21.13 -3.66 -1.57
CA ASP A 238 -21.70 -4.32 -0.40
C ASP A 238 -20.59 -4.80 0.55
N TYR A 239 -20.19 -3.93 1.46
CA TYR A 239 -19.28 -4.27 2.56
C TYR A 239 -19.92 -5.21 3.60
N LYS A 240 -21.24 -5.47 3.56
CA LYS A 240 -21.91 -6.42 4.48
C LYS A 240 -21.79 -7.86 4.02
N SER A 241 -21.55 -8.11 2.73
CA SER A 241 -21.21 -9.45 2.22
C SER A 241 -19.85 -9.99 2.72
N ASN A 242 -19.08 -9.17 3.45
CA ASN A 242 -17.76 -9.51 4.01
C ASN A 242 -17.63 -9.13 5.50
N GLN A 243 -18.72 -9.13 6.26
CA GLN A 243 -18.67 -9.07 7.74
C GLN A 243 -18.67 -10.46 8.35
#